data_AF-K1YJD1-F1
#
_entry.id   AF-K1YJD1-F1
#
_cell.length_a   1.000
_cell.length_b   1.000
_cell.length_c   1.000
_cell.angle_alpha   90.00
_cell.angle_beta   90.00
_cell.angle_gamma   90.00
#
_symmetry.space_group_name_H-M   'P 1'
#
loop_
_entity.id
_entity.type
_entity.pdbx_description
1 polymer ?
#
loop_
_entity_poly.entity_id
_entity_poly.type
_entity_poly.pdbx_seq_one_letter_code
_entity_poly.pdbx_strand_id
1 'polypeptide(L)'
;RESGRRYAKAPDYPGVMRTALAETQRQVGDLRMNEKGLAERGLLVRHLLMPGGLAEAAAIFQFLAEEISPGCYVNIMDQYRPCGEAAPPGDGGTISRAMLDEAIRAAKKAGLSRFDERDMASLIRRLMSR
;
A
#
# COMPACT_ATOMS: atom_id res chain seq x y z
N ARG A 1 11.36 -7.48 -6.29
CA ARG A 1 11.77 -8.29 -7.49
C ARG A 1 11.50 -9.77 -7.27
N GLU A 2 11.84 -10.29 -6.09
CA GLU A 2 11.62 -11.69 -5.74
C GLU A 2 10.14 -12.05 -5.56
N SER A 3 9.34 -11.16 -4.97
CA SER A 3 7.90 -11.36 -4.74
C SER A 3 7.07 -11.50 -6.02
N GLY A 4 7.31 -10.66 -7.04
CA GLY A 4 6.60 -10.73 -8.33
C GLY A 4 6.77 -12.08 -9.02
N ARG A 5 7.98 -12.65 -9.00
CA ARG A 5 8.23 -14.00 -9.51
C ARG A 5 7.54 -15.06 -8.65
N ARG A 6 7.70 -14.99 -7.31
CA ARG A 6 7.21 -16.01 -6.38
C ARG A 6 5.69 -16.09 -6.32
N TYR A 7 5.01 -14.95 -6.21
CA TYR A 7 3.58 -14.90 -5.93
C TYR A 7 2.71 -14.63 -7.16
N ALA A 8 3.22 -13.90 -8.16
CA ALA A 8 2.45 -13.48 -9.32
C ALA A 8 2.92 -14.11 -10.64
N LYS A 9 3.99 -14.92 -10.61
CA LYS A 9 4.67 -15.45 -11.82
C LYS A 9 5.04 -14.33 -12.82
N ALA A 10 5.26 -13.12 -12.31
CA ALA A 10 5.50 -11.89 -13.08
C ALA A 10 6.83 -11.24 -12.62
N PRO A 11 7.98 -11.72 -13.12
CA PRO A 11 9.29 -11.28 -12.65
C PRO A 11 9.64 -9.82 -13.03
N ASP A 12 9.03 -9.32 -14.11
CA ASP A 12 9.20 -7.96 -14.64
C ASP A 12 8.25 -6.94 -13.99
N TYR A 13 7.22 -7.40 -13.29
CA TYR A 13 6.19 -6.56 -12.65
C TYR A 13 6.75 -5.36 -11.87
N PRO A 14 7.80 -5.48 -11.03
CA PRO A 14 8.32 -4.32 -10.31
C PRO A 14 8.91 -3.24 -11.21
N GLY A 15 9.50 -3.61 -12.35
CA GLY A 15 10.04 -2.65 -13.33
C GLY A 15 8.92 -1.93 -14.08
N VAL A 16 7.93 -2.69 -14.53
CA VAL A 16 6.74 -2.15 -15.21
C VAL A 16 5.97 -1.22 -14.27
N MET A 17 5.74 -1.63 -13.01
CA MET A 17 4.98 -0.81 -12.06
C MET A 17 5.69 0.48 -11.67
N ARG A 18 7.02 0.50 -11.55
CA ARG A 18 7.75 1.76 -11.30
C ARG A 18 7.47 2.77 -12.41
N THR A 19 7.58 2.34 -13.66
CA THR A 19 7.34 3.18 -14.85
C THR A 19 5.87 3.63 -14.92
N ALA A 20 4.94 2.70 -14.68
CA ALA A 20 3.51 3.00 -14.70
C ALA A 20 3.10 4.00 -13.61
N LEU A 21 3.64 3.87 -12.39
CA LEU A 21 3.36 4.80 -11.29
C LEU A 21 3.92 6.19 -11.56
N ALA A 22 5.15 6.28 -12.07
CA ALA A 22 5.75 7.56 -12.43
C ALA A 22 4.94 8.30 -13.51
N GLU A 23 4.53 7.58 -14.56
CA GLU A 23 3.73 8.16 -15.63
C GLU A 23 2.32 8.53 -15.15
N THR A 24 1.69 7.68 -14.33
CA THR A 24 0.37 7.97 -13.74
C THR A 24 0.47 9.22 -12.87
N GLN A 25 1.46 9.30 -11.98
CA GLN A 25 1.69 10.47 -11.13
C GLN A 25 1.91 11.74 -11.97
N ARG A 26 2.70 11.67 -13.05
CA ARG A 26 2.90 12.80 -13.98
C ARG A 26 1.58 13.31 -14.58
N GLN A 27 0.65 12.41 -14.88
CA GLN A 27 -0.63 12.75 -15.50
C GLN A 27 -1.68 13.26 -14.48
N VAL A 28 -1.80 12.61 -13.32
CA VAL A 28 -2.92 12.86 -12.39
C VAL A 28 -2.51 13.61 -11.12
N GLY A 29 -1.24 13.55 -10.73
CA GLY A 29 -0.71 14.14 -9.49
C GLY A 29 -1.23 13.46 -8.22
N ASP A 30 -0.97 14.09 -7.08
CA ASP A 30 -1.41 13.60 -5.76
C ASP A 30 -2.94 13.56 -5.64
N LEU A 31 -3.43 12.58 -4.87
CA LEU A 31 -4.86 12.37 -4.65
C LEU A 31 -5.54 13.61 -4.04
N ARG A 32 -6.50 14.19 -4.76
CA ARG A 32 -7.38 15.27 -4.32
C ARG A 32 -8.74 14.70 -3.98
N MET A 33 -9.25 15.10 -2.82
CA MET A 33 -10.58 14.73 -2.32
C MET A 33 -11.36 16.02 -2.09
N ASN A 34 -12.67 15.99 -2.35
CA ASN A 34 -13.54 17.13 -2.05
C ASN A 34 -13.99 17.17 -0.60
N GLU A 35 -14.76 18.21 -0.27
CA GLU A 35 -15.32 18.44 1.07
C GLU A 35 -16.21 17.29 1.57
N LYS A 36 -16.74 16.47 0.65
CA LYS A 36 -17.55 15.28 0.98
C LYS A 36 -16.70 14.02 1.19
N GLY A 37 -15.37 14.11 1.03
CA GLY A 37 -14.45 13.00 1.12
C GLY A 37 -14.45 12.08 -0.11
N LEU A 38 -14.91 12.55 -1.27
CA LEU A 38 -14.85 11.80 -2.51
C LEU A 38 -13.57 12.15 -3.27
N ALA A 39 -12.87 11.13 -3.78
CA ALA A 39 -11.72 11.32 -4.65
C ALA A 39 -12.17 11.93 -5.98
N GLU A 40 -11.58 13.06 -6.37
CA GLU A 40 -11.88 13.75 -7.62
C GLU A 40 -10.83 13.51 -8.70
N ARG A 41 -9.55 13.45 -8.30
CA ARG A 41 -8.41 13.22 -9.19
C ARG A 41 -7.17 12.83 -8.41
N GLY A 42 -6.32 11.98 -8.98
CA GLY A 42 -4.96 11.74 -8.49
C GLY A 42 -4.66 10.26 -8.27
N LEU A 43 -3.55 9.98 -7.61
CA LEU A 43 -3.02 8.63 -7.44
C LEU A 43 -3.21 8.09 -6.01
N LEU A 44 -3.81 6.90 -5.89
CA LEU A 44 -3.91 6.09 -4.67
C LEU A 44 -3.12 4.79 -4.86
N VAL A 45 -2.05 4.61 -4.09
CA VAL A 45 -1.26 3.38 -4.11
C VAL A 45 -1.72 2.44 -3.01
N ARG A 46 -2.19 1.25 -3.39
CA ARG A 46 -2.55 0.18 -2.45
C ARG A 46 -1.41 -0.82 -2.39
N HIS A 47 -0.71 -0.87 -1.26
CA HIS A 47 0.40 -1.78 -1.01
C HIS A 47 -0.08 -2.95 -0.16
N LEU A 48 -0.16 -4.15 -0.75
CA LEU A 48 -0.41 -5.38 -0.02
C LEU A 48 0.87 -5.83 0.67
N LEU A 49 0.88 -5.83 2.00
CA LEU A 49 2.01 -6.28 2.78
C LEU A 49 2.08 -7.82 2.73
N MET A 50 3.20 -8.34 2.25
CA MET A 50 3.45 -9.79 2.15
C MET A 50 4.20 -10.29 3.39
N PRO A 51 3.94 -11.51 3.89
CA PRO A 51 4.69 -12.07 5.02
C PRO A 51 6.19 -12.08 4.76
N GLY A 52 7.00 -11.66 5.74
CA GLY A 52 8.45 -11.46 5.57
C GLY A 52 8.86 -10.33 4.60
N GLY A 53 7.90 -9.59 4.02
CA GLY A 53 8.12 -8.58 3.00
C GLY A 53 8.46 -7.17 3.51
N LEU A 54 8.78 -6.99 4.79
CA LEU A 54 9.03 -5.66 5.38
C LEU A 54 10.18 -4.91 4.71
N ALA A 55 11.27 -5.61 4.39
CA ALA A 55 12.41 -5.00 3.70
C ALA A 55 12.04 -4.54 2.28
N GLU A 56 11.26 -5.35 1.55
CA GLU A 56 10.76 -4.97 0.23
C GLU A 56 9.77 -3.79 0.32
N ALA A 57 8.87 -3.80 1.31
CA ALA A 57 7.95 -2.71 1.57
C ALA A 57 8.68 -1.39 1.85
N ALA A 58 9.73 -1.42 2.69
CA ALA A 58 10.54 -0.24 2.99
C ALA A 58 11.20 0.35 1.73
N ALA A 59 11.76 -0.51 0.86
CA ALA A 59 12.33 -0.07 -0.42
C ALA A 59 11.27 0.52 -1.37
N ILE A 60 10.06 -0.04 -1.37
CA ILE A 60 8.93 0.50 -2.14
C ILE A 60 8.51 1.86 -1.58
N PHE A 61 8.43 2.03 -0.26
CA PHE A 61 8.04 3.31 0.34
C PHE A 61 9.07 4.41 0.08
N GLN A 62 10.36 4.07 0.09
CA GLN A 62 11.42 4.99 -0.32
C GLN A 62 11.25 5.42 -1.78
N PHE A 63 11.02 4.47 -2.69
CA PHE A 63 10.70 4.77 -4.09
C PHE A 63 9.50 5.71 -4.23
N LEU A 64 8.40 5.43 -3.51
CA LEU A 64 7.21 6.28 -3.59
C LEU A 64 7.49 7.70 -3.07
N ALA A 65 8.26 7.86 -2.00
CA ALA A 65 8.58 9.17 -1.46
C ALA A 65 9.54 9.97 -2.36
N GLU A 66 10.56 9.32 -2.91
CA GLU A 66 11.64 9.97 -3.66
C GLU A 66 11.30 10.18 -5.15
N GLU A 67 10.69 9.18 -5.79
CA GLU A 67 10.47 9.18 -7.24
C GLU A 67 9.02 9.50 -7.64
N ILE A 68 8.04 9.33 -6.73
CA ILE A 68 6.61 9.60 -7.03
C ILE A 68 6.15 10.91 -6.39
N SER A 69 6.05 10.96 -5.06
CA SER A 69 5.70 12.15 -4.29
C SER A 69 5.73 11.85 -2.78
N PRO A 70 6.29 12.72 -1.93
CA PRO A 70 6.09 12.64 -0.47
C PRO A 70 4.61 12.76 -0.04
N GLY A 71 3.78 13.35 -0.90
CA GLY A 71 2.33 13.47 -0.78
C GLY A 71 1.54 12.33 -1.43
N CYS A 72 2.22 11.29 -1.93
CA CYS A 72 1.57 10.10 -2.48
C CYS A 72 0.69 9.45 -1.39
N TYR A 73 -0.58 9.21 -1.71
CA TYR A 73 -1.48 8.55 -0.78
C TYR A 73 -1.26 7.04 -0.82
N VAL A 74 -0.84 6.47 0.31
CA VAL A 74 -0.52 5.04 0.41
C VAL A 74 -1.45 4.33 1.41
N ASN A 75 -2.15 3.32 0.92
CA ASN A 75 -2.94 2.39 1.72
C ASN A 75 -2.14 1.11 1.92
N ILE A 76 -1.65 0.87 3.15
CA ILE A 76 -0.92 -0.35 3.50
C ILE A 76 -1.92 -1.40 4.00
N MET A 77 -2.00 -2.54 3.32
CA MET A 77 -3.00 -3.57 3.57
C MET A 77 -2.39 -4.82 4.19
N ASP A 78 -3.00 -5.31 5.25
CA ASP A 78 -2.74 -6.58 5.94
C ASP A 78 -3.57 -7.76 5.38
N GLN A 79 -4.16 -7.57 4.19
CA GLN A 79 -5.24 -8.42 3.65
C GLN A 79 -4.73 -9.66 2.90
N TYR A 80 -3.52 -10.14 3.19
CA TYR A 80 -3.02 -11.37 2.58
C TYR A 80 -3.72 -12.59 3.20
N ARG A 81 -4.56 -13.25 2.40
CA ARG A 81 -5.36 -14.41 2.78
C ARG A 81 -5.19 -15.50 1.72
N PRO A 82 -4.10 -16.28 1.78
CA PRO A 82 -3.84 -17.29 0.77
C PRO A 82 -4.85 -18.44 0.87
N CYS A 83 -5.35 -18.92 -0.27
CA CYS A 83 -6.35 -19.99 -0.37
C CYS A 83 -6.00 -20.96 -1.51
N GLY A 84 -6.26 -22.26 -1.31
CA GLY A 84 -5.99 -23.29 -2.32
C GLY A 84 -4.52 -23.32 -2.74
N GLU A 85 -4.26 -23.34 -4.05
CA GLU A 85 -2.90 -23.37 -4.62
C GLU A 85 -2.09 -22.08 -4.36
N ALA A 86 -2.74 -20.99 -3.94
CA ALA A 86 -2.08 -19.75 -3.55
C ALA A 86 -1.57 -19.75 -2.10
N ALA A 87 -1.69 -20.89 -1.38
CA ALA A 87 -1.17 -21.10 -0.02
C ALA A 87 -0.01 -22.12 0.03
N PRO A 88 1.17 -21.81 -0.55
CA PRO A 88 2.33 -22.65 -0.39
C PRO A 88 2.72 -22.84 1.10
N PRO A 89 3.24 -24.02 1.47
CA PRO A 89 3.78 -24.23 2.81
C PRO A 89 4.89 -23.23 3.15
N GLY A 90 4.84 -22.64 4.34
CA GLY A 90 5.91 -21.76 4.84
C GLY A 90 5.78 -20.28 4.46
N ASP A 91 4.66 -19.86 3.87
CA ASP A 91 4.41 -18.46 3.50
C ASP A 91 4.12 -17.51 4.67
N GLY A 92 4.29 -17.95 5.92
CA GLY A 92 4.17 -17.07 7.09
C GLY A 92 2.74 -16.69 7.50
N GLY A 93 1.72 -17.10 6.74
CA GLY A 93 0.31 -16.98 7.14
C GLY A 93 -0.23 -15.55 7.09
N THR A 94 -1.02 -15.18 8.10
CA THR A 94 -1.67 -13.85 8.19
C THR A 94 -0.69 -12.77 8.63
N ILE A 95 -0.91 -11.56 8.14
CA ILE A 95 -0.14 -10.39 8.55
C ILE A 95 -0.53 -9.99 9.97
N SER A 96 0.44 -9.99 10.88
CA SER A 96 0.22 -9.56 12.27
C SER A 96 0.08 -8.05 12.37
N ARG A 97 -0.61 -7.58 13.41
CA ARG A 97 -0.73 -6.14 13.68
C ARG A 97 0.64 -5.48 13.90
N ALA A 98 1.56 -6.17 14.58
CA ALA A 98 2.92 -5.67 14.81
C ALA A 98 3.68 -5.43 13.51
N MET A 99 3.53 -6.36 12.55
CA MET A 99 4.14 -6.24 11.22
C MET A 99 3.52 -5.09 10.41
N LEU A 100 2.20 -4.91 10.48
CA LEU A 100 1.53 -3.76 9.86
C LEU A 100 2.03 -2.44 10.46
N ASP A 101 2.12 -2.33 11.79
CA ASP A 101 2.60 -1.14 12.46
C ASP A 101 4.07 -0.83 12.10
N GLU A 102 4.89 -1.87 11.90
CA GLU A 102 6.27 -1.73 11.42
C GLU A 102 6.35 -1.21 9.98
N ALA A 103 5.50 -1.73 9.08
CA ALA A 103 5.40 -1.22 7.72
C ALA A 103 4.97 0.25 7.70
N ILE A 104 4.00 0.66 8.54
CA ILE A 104 3.58 2.05 8.68
C ILE A 104 4.74 2.92 9.19
N ARG A 105 5.52 2.45 10.17
CA ARG A 105 6.72 3.16 10.64
C ARG A 105 7.76 3.31 9.53
N ALA A 106 7.99 2.27 8.74
CA ALA A 106 8.92 2.33 7.60
C ALA A 106 8.45 3.36 6.55
N ALA A 107 7.16 3.40 6.25
CA ALA A 107 6.60 4.36 5.31
C ALA A 107 6.75 5.81 5.80
N LYS A 108 6.47 6.07 7.08
CA LYS A 108 6.70 7.37 7.72
C LYS A 108 8.18 7.77 7.69
N LYS A 109 9.08 6.82 7.98
CA LYS A 109 10.54 7.04 7.93
C LYS A 109 11.03 7.39 6.51
N ALA A 110 10.39 6.83 5.48
CA ALA A 110 10.68 7.17 4.08
C ALA A 110 10.20 8.58 3.69
N GLY A 111 9.39 9.26 4.52
CA GLY A 111 8.88 10.61 4.25
C GLY A 111 7.47 10.65 3.66
N LEU A 112 6.77 9.51 3.57
CA LEU A 112 5.36 9.50 3.18
C LEU A 112 4.50 10.07 4.30
N SER A 113 3.56 10.93 3.92
CA SER A 113 2.75 11.73 4.85
C SER A 113 1.27 11.38 4.85
N ARG A 114 0.77 10.75 3.78
CA ARG A 114 -0.66 10.48 3.57
C ARG A 114 -0.95 8.98 3.58
N PHE A 115 -1.65 8.55 4.63
CA PHE A 115 -2.01 7.15 4.84
C PHE A 115 -3.51 6.98 4.99
N ASP A 116 -3.99 5.79 4.66
CA ASP A 116 -5.36 5.38 4.99
C ASP A 116 -5.51 5.20 6.50
N GLU A 117 -6.20 6.14 7.14
CA GLU A 117 -6.64 5.97 8.53
C GLU A 117 -7.96 5.20 8.52
N ARG A 118 -7.95 3.97 9.03
CA ARG A 118 -9.18 3.27 9.39
C ARG A 118 -9.81 3.99 10.58
N ASP A 119 -10.51 5.09 10.34
CA ASP A 119 -11.24 5.83 11.37
C ASP A 119 -12.52 5.07 11.77
N MET A 120 -12.29 4.01 12.54
CA MET A 120 -13.35 3.17 13.11
C MET A 120 -14.26 3.98 14.03
N ALA A 121 -13.76 5.06 14.65
CA ALA A 121 -14.56 5.92 15.52
C ALA A 121 -15.58 6.73 14.71
N SER A 122 -15.20 7.26 13.54
CA SER A 122 -16.11 7.92 12.62
C SER A 122 -17.08 6.94 11.95
N LEU A 123 -16.63 5.71 11.66
CA LEU A 123 -17.50 4.65 11.15
C LEU A 123 -18.59 4.28 12.18
N ILE A 124 -18.20 4.08 13.44
CA ILE A 124 -19.13 3.79 14.55
C ILE A 124 -20.09 4.96 14.77
N ARG A 125 -19.60 6.21 14.77
CA ARG A 125 -20.46 7.40 14.90
C ARG A 125 -21.52 7.47 13.81
N ARG A 126 -21.17 7.18 12.56
CA ARG A 126 -22.11 7.15 11.41
C ARG A 126 -23.13 6.02 11.51
N LEU A 127 -22.74 4.87 12.08
CA LEU A 127 -23.64 3.73 12.27
C LEU A 127 -24.60 3.93 13.44
N MET A 128 -24.16 4.63 14.51
CA MET A 128 -24.97 4.93 15.69
C MET A 128 -25.85 6.19 15.54
N SER A 129 -25.64 7.01 14.51
CA SER A 129 -26.48 8.18 14.21
C SER A 129 -27.57 7.90 13.17
N ARG A 130 -27.86 6.61 12.89
CA ARG A 130 -29.05 6.14 12.17
C ARG A 130 -30.06 5.62 13.19
#